data_AF-A0A258F0A3-F1
#
_entry.id   AF-A0A258F0A3-F1
#
_cell.length_a   1.000
_cell.length_b   1.000
_cell.length_c   1.000
_cell.angle_alpha   90.00
_cell.angle_beta   90.00
_cell.angle_gamma   90.00
#
_symmetry.space_group_name_H-M   'P 1'
#
loop_
_entity.id
_entity.type
_entity.pdbx_description
1 polymer ?
#
loop_
_entity_poly.entity_id
_entity_poly.type
_entity_poly.pdbx_seq_one_letter_code
_entity_poly.pdbx_strand_id
1 'polypeptide(L)'
;MTKTEYQHPLMRAYWAQIDTRFPQVEAVFEDVMAEALAVLTREGIAAYLEAARVIGKLGRGVEPMLAFLEEWPSTAKAVGEAALPAVMALVQRMQKSPNSYAITAFLQTLAPVARRLHAQEQMGHYLDITLDFMERTTGSIHGHHTTFPSPGLPAFFAQAPALLNQLTLAGLKNWVEYGIRNYRTHPARQKDYFSVQSADSRAVLQRERHGTLFMDVERKLDLYLRGLWND
;
A
#
# COMPACT_ATOMS: atom_id res chain seq x y z
N MET A 1 -21.04 28.27 -1.19
CA MET A 1 -20.02 27.62 -2.03
C MET A 1 -19.15 28.73 -2.60
N THR A 2 -17.97 28.92 -2.00
CA THR A 2 -16.92 29.77 -2.56
C THR A 2 -16.35 29.03 -3.77
N LYS A 3 -16.45 29.62 -4.97
CA LYS A 3 -15.64 29.18 -6.10
C LYS A 3 -14.21 29.61 -5.77
N THR A 4 -13.32 28.68 -5.40
CA THR A 4 -11.90 29.02 -5.41
C THR A 4 -11.50 29.29 -6.85
N GLU A 5 -11.15 30.55 -7.11
CA GLU A 5 -10.74 31.01 -8.42
C GLU A 5 -9.22 31.02 -8.45
N TYR A 6 -8.64 29.90 -8.88
CA TYR A 6 -7.20 29.80 -9.09
C TYR A 6 -6.76 30.83 -10.14
N GLN A 7 -5.85 31.73 -9.76
CA GLN A 7 -5.35 32.79 -10.64
C GLN A 7 -4.47 32.21 -11.77
N HIS A 8 -3.73 31.13 -11.49
CA HIS A 8 -2.86 30.50 -12.48
C HIS A 8 -3.66 29.57 -13.43
N PRO A 9 -3.61 29.77 -14.77
CA PRO A 9 -4.43 29.00 -15.71
C PRO A 9 -4.23 27.48 -15.63
N LEU A 10 -3.00 27.02 -15.38
CA LEU A 10 -2.72 25.59 -15.22
C LEU A 10 -3.35 25.00 -13.95
N MET A 11 -3.29 25.72 -12.82
CA MET A 11 -3.90 25.25 -11.56
C MET A 11 -5.41 25.17 -11.69
N ARG A 12 -6.02 26.14 -12.38
CA ARG A 12 -7.45 26.09 -12.71
C ARG A 12 -7.80 24.87 -13.57
N ALA A 13 -6.96 24.54 -14.55
CA ALA A 13 -7.16 23.37 -15.41
C ALA A 13 -7.00 22.05 -14.64
N TYR A 14 -6.00 21.94 -13.75
CA TYR A 14 -5.81 20.75 -12.92
C TYR A 14 -6.94 20.57 -11.90
N TRP A 15 -7.38 21.65 -11.26
CA TRP A 15 -8.52 21.63 -10.35
C TRP A 15 -9.80 21.16 -11.06
N ALA A 16 -10.03 21.63 -12.29
CA ALA A 16 -11.17 21.18 -13.09
C ALA A 16 -11.10 19.67 -13.44
N GLN A 17 -9.89 19.09 -13.59
CA GLN A 17 -9.73 17.67 -13.88
C GLN A 17 -10.10 16.79 -12.70
N ILE A 18 -9.71 17.15 -11.46
CA ILE A 18 -10.04 16.31 -10.29
C ILE A 18 -11.54 16.30 -9.97
N ASP A 19 -12.30 17.29 -10.48
CA ASP A 19 -13.77 17.33 -10.48
C ASP A 19 -14.39 16.95 -9.12
N THR A 20 -13.88 17.58 -8.06
CA THR A 20 -14.32 17.34 -6.68
C THR A 20 -14.95 18.59 -6.06
N ARG A 21 -15.72 18.38 -5.00
CA ARG A 21 -16.36 19.45 -4.22
C ARG A 21 -15.99 19.41 -2.74
N PHE A 22 -14.98 18.61 -2.37
CA PHE A 22 -14.51 18.52 -1.01
C PHE A 22 -13.69 19.76 -0.64
N PRO A 23 -14.13 20.59 0.33
CA PRO A 23 -13.38 21.77 0.76
C PRO A 23 -12.02 21.42 1.36
N GLN A 24 -11.89 20.24 1.95
CA GLN A 24 -10.62 19.75 2.51
C GLN A 24 -9.58 19.50 1.42
N VAL A 25 -10.00 19.05 0.23
CA VAL A 25 -9.10 18.87 -0.93
C VAL A 25 -8.71 20.22 -1.50
N GLU A 26 -9.68 21.14 -1.59
CA GLU A 26 -9.44 22.52 -2.03
C GLU A 26 -8.39 23.23 -1.17
N ALA A 27 -8.45 23.03 0.16
CA ALA A 27 -7.54 23.65 1.12
C ALA A 27 -6.07 23.21 0.98
N VAL A 28 -5.80 22.03 0.38
CA VAL A 28 -4.44 21.48 0.25
C VAL A 28 -3.99 21.36 -1.21
N PHE A 29 -4.84 21.72 -2.17
CA PHE A 29 -4.62 21.38 -3.58
C PHE A 29 -3.36 22.02 -4.17
N GLU A 30 -3.08 23.27 -3.82
CA GLU A 30 -1.87 23.95 -4.33
C GLU A 30 -0.59 23.28 -3.83
N ASP A 31 -0.56 22.91 -2.55
CA ASP A 31 0.60 22.27 -1.93
C ASP A 31 0.88 20.89 -2.53
N VAL A 32 -0.15 20.02 -2.61
CA VAL A 32 0.02 18.68 -3.19
C VAL A 32 0.35 18.73 -4.69
N MET A 33 -0.16 19.73 -5.42
CA MET A 33 0.20 19.94 -6.82
C MET A 33 1.62 20.44 -7.01
N ALA A 34 2.12 21.32 -6.12
CA ALA A 34 3.51 21.77 -6.16
C ALA A 34 4.46 20.59 -5.97
N GLU A 35 4.16 19.69 -5.02
CA GLU A 35 4.93 18.46 -4.82
C GLU A 35 4.85 17.52 -6.03
N ALA A 36 3.65 17.30 -6.57
CA ALA A 36 3.45 16.46 -7.74
C ALA A 36 4.23 16.98 -8.96
N LEU A 37 4.16 18.28 -9.24
CA LEU A 37 4.85 18.92 -10.37
C LEU A 37 6.38 18.88 -10.23
N ALA A 38 6.90 18.80 -9.01
CA ALA A 38 8.34 18.70 -8.76
C ALA A 38 8.92 17.32 -9.08
N VAL A 39 8.09 16.26 -9.14
CA VAL A 39 8.58 14.88 -9.24
C VAL A 39 7.96 14.07 -10.38
N LEU A 40 6.77 14.40 -10.85
CA LEU A 40 6.05 13.63 -11.86
C LEU A 40 6.29 14.19 -13.28
N THR A 41 6.28 13.29 -14.26
CA THR A 41 6.21 13.65 -15.68
C THR A 41 4.86 14.27 -16.03
N ARG A 42 4.73 14.83 -17.24
CA ARG A 42 3.45 15.37 -17.73
C ARG A 42 2.37 14.29 -17.79
N GLU A 43 2.73 13.11 -18.29
CA GLU A 43 1.87 11.93 -18.34
C GLU A 43 1.53 11.45 -16.92
N GLY A 44 2.50 11.48 -16.01
CA GLY A 44 2.33 11.17 -14.59
C GLY A 44 1.35 12.10 -13.88
N ILE A 45 1.40 13.41 -14.15
CA ILE A 45 0.44 14.40 -13.63
C ILE A 45 -0.97 14.09 -14.14
N ALA A 46 -1.14 13.79 -15.43
CA ALA A 46 -2.44 13.45 -15.98
C ALA A 46 -3.01 12.17 -15.33
N ALA A 47 -2.18 11.15 -15.14
CA ALA A 47 -2.58 9.90 -14.50
C ALA A 47 -2.88 10.08 -13.00
N TYR A 48 -2.11 10.91 -12.30
CA TYR A 48 -2.33 11.27 -10.89
C TYR A 48 -3.67 11.98 -10.69
N LEU A 49 -3.97 13.00 -11.51
CA LEU A 49 -5.25 13.74 -11.42
C LEU A 49 -6.45 12.85 -11.73
N GLU A 50 -6.33 11.98 -12.74
CA GLU A 50 -7.39 11.02 -13.08
C GLU A 50 -7.60 9.99 -11.96
N ALA A 51 -6.53 9.45 -11.39
CA ALA A 51 -6.62 8.53 -10.25
C ALA A 51 -7.26 9.21 -9.03
N ALA A 52 -6.87 10.45 -8.70
CA ALA A 52 -7.49 11.22 -7.63
C ALA A 52 -8.99 11.44 -7.87
N ARG A 53 -9.39 11.77 -9.10
CA ARG A 53 -10.79 11.91 -9.51
C ARG A 53 -11.57 10.61 -9.32
N VAL A 54 -11.01 9.48 -9.74
CA VAL A 54 -11.63 8.15 -9.58
C VAL A 54 -11.79 7.81 -8.09
N ILE A 55 -10.75 8.05 -7.28
CA ILE A 55 -10.76 7.80 -5.83
C ILE A 55 -11.81 8.68 -5.13
N GLY A 56 -11.90 9.96 -5.50
CA GLY A 56 -12.92 10.88 -4.97
C GLY A 56 -14.36 10.47 -5.27
N LYS A 57 -14.57 9.65 -6.32
CA LYS A 57 -15.89 9.15 -6.75
C LYS A 57 -16.25 7.77 -6.20
N LEU A 58 -15.46 7.21 -5.29
CA LEU A 58 -15.74 5.90 -4.68
C LEU A 58 -16.90 5.91 -3.67
N GLY A 59 -17.35 7.09 -3.22
CA GLY A 59 -18.40 7.22 -2.19
C GLY A 59 -17.91 6.87 -0.78
N ARG A 60 -16.63 7.16 -0.48
CA ARG A 60 -15.93 6.75 0.76
C ARG A 60 -15.49 7.92 1.65
N GLY A 61 -16.10 9.08 1.48
CA GLY A 61 -15.62 10.31 2.10
C GLY A 61 -14.43 10.90 1.35
N VAL A 62 -13.78 11.85 2.01
CA VAL A 62 -12.70 12.66 1.42
C VAL A 62 -11.32 12.03 1.67
N GLU A 63 -11.21 11.23 2.71
CA GLU A 63 -9.97 10.72 3.28
C GLU A 63 -9.15 9.87 2.29
N PRO A 64 -9.74 8.95 1.49
CA PRO A 64 -8.97 8.24 0.47
C PRO A 64 -8.34 9.18 -0.57
N MET A 65 -9.06 10.22 -0.98
CA MET A 65 -8.57 11.15 -1.99
C MET A 65 -7.41 11.99 -1.45
N LEU A 66 -7.52 12.50 -0.23
CA LEU A 66 -6.44 13.21 0.45
C LEU A 66 -5.20 12.33 0.61
N ALA A 67 -5.38 11.11 1.14
CA ALA A 67 -4.28 10.17 1.31
C ALA A 67 -3.56 9.86 -0.01
N PHE A 68 -4.30 9.67 -1.10
CA PHE A 68 -3.68 9.45 -2.41
C PHE A 68 -2.94 10.69 -2.93
N LEU A 69 -3.55 11.87 -2.81
CA LEU A 69 -2.94 13.12 -3.28
C LEU A 69 -1.62 13.39 -2.56
N GLU A 70 -1.57 13.14 -1.25
CA GLU A 70 -0.38 13.32 -0.40
C GLU A 70 0.69 12.25 -0.70
N GLU A 71 0.32 10.97 -0.78
CA GLU A 71 1.30 9.87 -0.77
C GLU A 71 1.86 9.53 -2.17
N TRP A 72 1.08 9.75 -3.24
CA TRP A 72 1.44 9.27 -4.57
C TRP A 72 2.72 9.90 -5.15
N PRO A 73 2.95 11.23 -5.09
CA PRO A 73 4.18 11.82 -5.64
C PRO A 73 5.45 11.18 -5.06
N SER A 74 5.52 10.99 -3.74
CA SER A 74 6.66 10.31 -3.09
C SER A 74 6.71 8.83 -3.43
N THR A 75 5.58 8.17 -3.64
CA THR A 75 5.51 6.76 -4.06
C THR A 75 6.08 6.60 -5.47
N ALA A 76 5.59 7.38 -6.41
CA ALA A 76 6.03 7.37 -7.81
C ALA A 76 7.54 7.68 -7.93
N LYS A 77 8.06 8.61 -7.13
CA LYS A 77 9.50 8.88 -7.07
C LYS A 77 10.31 7.65 -6.62
N ALA A 78 9.77 6.83 -5.72
CA ALA A 78 10.49 5.69 -5.14
C ALA A 78 10.39 4.41 -5.98
N VAL A 79 9.25 4.15 -6.65
CA VAL A 79 9.02 2.88 -7.37
C VAL A 79 8.66 3.06 -8.85
N GLY A 80 8.53 4.29 -9.33
CA GLY A 80 8.17 4.63 -10.70
C GLY A 80 6.67 4.85 -10.92
N GLU A 81 6.33 5.74 -11.85
CA GLU A 81 4.95 6.11 -12.19
C GLU A 81 4.13 4.93 -12.76
N ALA A 82 4.81 3.97 -13.42
CA ALA A 82 4.20 2.77 -13.98
C ALA A 82 3.63 1.80 -12.93
N ALA A 83 3.86 2.03 -11.63
CA ALA A 83 3.21 1.29 -10.56
C ALA A 83 1.73 1.67 -10.34
N LEU A 84 1.28 2.84 -10.83
CA LEU A 84 -0.06 3.37 -10.54
C LEU A 84 -1.20 2.42 -10.95
N PRO A 85 -1.17 1.77 -12.13
CA PRO A 85 -2.26 0.88 -12.55
C PRO A 85 -2.45 -0.30 -11.58
N ALA A 86 -1.36 -0.86 -11.03
CA ALA A 86 -1.45 -1.96 -10.07
C ALA A 86 -2.03 -1.50 -8.72
N VAL A 87 -1.63 -0.32 -8.24
CA VAL A 87 -2.20 0.30 -7.04
C VAL A 87 -3.70 0.53 -7.22
N MET A 88 -4.10 1.11 -8.35
CA MET A 88 -5.51 1.37 -8.66
C MET A 88 -6.32 0.09 -8.85
N ALA A 89 -5.72 -0.98 -9.39
CA ALA A 89 -6.37 -2.29 -9.48
C ALA A 89 -6.69 -2.87 -8.09
N LEU A 90 -5.77 -2.75 -7.13
CA LEU A 90 -6.02 -3.16 -5.75
C LEU A 90 -7.14 -2.31 -5.11
N VAL A 91 -7.12 -0.98 -5.29
CA VAL A 91 -8.19 -0.08 -4.80
C VAL A 91 -9.56 -0.52 -5.36
N GLN A 92 -9.65 -0.82 -6.66
CA GLN A 92 -10.89 -1.29 -7.26
C GLN A 92 -11.35 -2.64 -6.69
N ARG A 93 -10.41 -3.56 -6.43
CA ARG A 93 -10.69 -4.86 -5.84
C ARG A 93 -11.19 -4.73 -4.40
N MET A 94 -10.60 -3.83 -3.61
CA MET A 94 -11.06 -3.49 -2.27
C MET A 94 -12.46 -2.86 -2.29
N GLN A 95 -12.71 -1.92 -3.22
CA GLN A 95 -14.00 -1.25 -3.37
C GLN A 95 -15.13 -2.22 -3.68
N LYS A 96 -14.87 -3.25 -4.49
CA LYS A 96 -15.82 -4.32 -4.84
C LYS A 96 -15.96 -5.40 -3.75
N SER A 97 -15.45 -5.15 -2.55
CA SER A 97 -15.49 -6.09 -1.42
C SER A 97 -15.98 -5.40 -0.15
N PRO A 98 -16.29 -6.17 0.92
CA PRO A 98 -16.55 -5.60 2.23
C PRO A 98 -15.38 -4.79 2.82
N ASN A 99 -14.16 -4.91 2.28
CA ASN A 99 -12.93 -4.23 2.76
C ASN A 99 -12.76 -2.79 2.28
N SER A 100 -13.73 -2.23 1.56
CA SER A 100 -13.67 -0.87 1.01
C SER A 100 -13.34 0.23 2.03
N TYR A 101 -13.65 0.05 3.32
CA TYR A 101 -13.27 1.00 4.38
C TYR A 101 -11.77 1.01 4.69
N ALA A 102 -11.03 -0.03 4.28
CA ALA A 102 -9.58 -0.12 4.48
C ALA A 102 -8.77 0.61 3.38
N ILE A 103 -9.43 1.16 2.35
CA ILE A 103 -8.77 1.85 1.23
C ILE A 103 -7.93 3.03 1.74
N THR A 104 -8.45 3.85 2.65
CA THR A 104 -7.70 4.97 3.23
C THR A 104 -6.41 4.49 3.90
N ALA A 105 -6.51 3.45 4.75
CA ALA A 105 -5.36 2.89 5.45
C ALA A 105 -4.32 2.33 4.48
N PHE A 106 -4.75 1.71 3.38
CA PHE A 106 -3.84 1.29 2.32
C PHE A 106 -3.12 2.49 1.68
N LEU A 107 -3.88 3.50 1.23
CA LEU A 107 -3.32 4.66 0.54
C LEU A 107 -2.31 5.43 1.39
N GLN A 108 -2.61 5.62 2.69
CA GLN A 108 -1.72 6.25 3.68
C GLN A 108 -0.37 5.54 3.88
N THR A 109 -0.24 4.29 3.41
CA THR A 109 1.00 3.54 3.55
C THR A 109 1.87 3.55 2.29
N LEU A 110 1.38 4.12 1.18
CA LEU A 110 2.04 4.00 -0.13
C LEU A 110 3.46 4.57 -0.11
N ALA A 111 3.69 5.80 0.34
CA ALA A 111 5.03 6.37 0.33
C ALA A 111 5.99 5.67 1.31
N PRO A 112 5.63 5.41 2.58
CA PRO A 112 6.56 4.73 3.48
C PRO A 112 6.86 3.28 3.05
N VAL A 113 5.92 2.57 2.42
CA VAL A 113 6.17 1.24 1.81
C VAL A 113 7.06 1.36 0.57
N ALA A 114 6.74 2.26 -0.36
CA ALA A 114 7.49 2.46 -1.60
C ALA A 114 8.96 2.82 -1.33
N ARG A 115 9.20 3.65 -0.30
CA ARG A 115 10.56 4.00 0.18
C ARG A 115 11.36 2.82 0.72
N ARG A 116 10.77 1.65 0.95
CA ARG A 116 11.50 0.42 1.32
C ARG A 116 11.69 -0.53 0.16
N LEU A 117 10.78 -0.49 -0.81
CA LEU A 117 10.77 -1.40 -1.95
C LEU A 117 11.64 -0.91 -3.11
N HIS A 118 11.74 0.42 -3.32
CA HIS A 118 12.62 1.09 -4.29
C HIS A 118 12.50 0.66 -5.77
N ALA A 119 11.57 -0.22 -6.11
CA ALA A 119 11.37 -0.73 -7.45
C ALA A 119 9.92 -1.12 -7.72
N GLN A 120 9.47 -0.90 -8.96
CA GLN A 120 8.12 -1.22 -9.43
C GLN A 120 7.74 -2.68 -9.21
N GLU A 121 8.64 -3.61 -9.53
CA GLU A 121 8.40 -5.06 -9.39
C GLU A 121 8.19 -5.45 -7.92
N GLN A 122 9.01 -4.90 -7.02
CA GLN A 122 8.89 -5.16 -5.58
C GLN A 122 7.56 -4.60 -5.03
N MET A 123 7.14 -3.42 -5.50
CA MET A 123 5.81 -2.89 -5.20
C MET A 123 4.71 -3.84 -5.70
N GLY A 124 4.85 -4.40 -6.90
CA GLY A 124 3.95 -5.43 -7.43
C GLY A 124 3.81 -6.62 -6.49
N HIS A 125 4.92 -7.20 -6.05
CA HIS A 125 4.88 -8.33 -5.10
C HIS A 125 4.23 -7.99 -3.76
N TYR A 126 4.44 -6.78 -3.25
CA TYR A 126 3.73 -6.32 -2.04
C TYR A 126 2.22 -6.25 -2.25
N LEU A 127 1.78 -5.72 -3.40
CA LEU A 127 0.36 -5.65 -3.76
C LEU A 127 -0.25 -7.04 -3.94
N ASP A 128 0.50 -8.00 -4.51
CA ASP A 128 0.07 -9.39 -4.65
C ASP A 128 -0.13 -10.07 -3.28
N ILE A 129 0.81 -9.89 -2.34
CA ILE A 129 0.69 -10.40 -0.96
C ILE A 129 -0.54 -9.79 -0.28
N THR A 130 -0.73 -8.49 -0.45
CA THR A 130 -1.88 -7.76 0.14
C THR A 130 -3.20 -8.27 -0.43
N LEU A 131 -3.26 -8.50 -1.74
CA LEU A 131 -4.44 -9.00 -2.42
C LEU A 131 -4.79 -10.42 -1.96
N ASP A 132 -3.83 -11.34 -1.97
CA ASP A 132 -4.04 -12.72 -1.49
C ASP A 132 -4.50 -12.75 -0.02
N PHE A 133 -3.87 -11.92 0.82
CA PHE A 133 -4.26 -11.78 2.21
C PHE A 133 -5.71 -11.33 2.36
N MET A 134 -6.10 -10.25 1.68
CA MET A 134 -7.46 -9.74 1.70
C MET A 134 -8.45 -10.81 1.25
N GLU A 135 -8.19 -11.48 0.13
CA GLU A 135 -9.11 -12.46 -0.45
C GLU A 135 -9.31 -13.66 0.48
N ARG A 136 -8.24 -14.18 1.09
CA ARG A 136 -8.30 -15.39 1.94
C ARG A 136 -8.85 -15.13 3.34
N THR A 137 -8.89 -13.87 3.78
CA THR A 137 -9.41 -13.47 5.09
C THR A 137 -10.73 -12.73 5.04
N THR A 138 -11.23 -12.42 3.84
CA THR A 138 -12.61 -11.97 3.64
C THR A 138 -13.57 -13.15 3.83
N GLY A 139 -14.52 -13.01 4.76
CA GLY A 139 -15.44 -14.09 5.15
C GLY A 139 -16.71 -14.16 4.29
N SER A 140 -17.30 -15.35 4.21
CA SER A 140 -18.60 -15.61 3.57
C SER A 140 -19.43 -16.50 4.48
N ILE A 141 -20.70 -16.13 4.74
CA ILE A 141 -21.61 -16.94 5.57
C ILE A 141 -22.12 -18.16 4.79
N HIS A 142 -22.26 -18.05 3.47
CA HIS A 142 -22.92 -19.05 2.61
C HIS A 142 -22.08 -19.47 1.39
N GLY A 143 -20.75 -19.40 1.46
CA GLY A 143 -19.83 -19.87 0.41
C GLY A 143 -19.77 -19.02 -0.87
N HIS A 144 -20.84 -18.30 -1.23
CA HIS A 144 -20.95 -17.54 -2.48
C HIS A 144 -20.91 -16.01 -2.32
N HIS A 145 -21.31 -15.47 -1.15
CA HIS A 145 -21.32 -14.03 -0.90
C HIS A 145 -20.33 -13.63 0.19
N THR A 146 -19.25 -12.95 -0.19
CA THR A 146 -18.33 -12.32 0.76
C THR A 146 -19.09 -11.25 1.56
N THR A 147 -19.38 -11.55 2.83
CA THR A 147 -20.26 -10.75 3.68
C THR A 147 -19.46 -9.97 4.72
N PHE A 148 -18.31 -10.52 5.14
CA PHE A 148 -17.51 -9.94 6.22
C PHE A 148 -16.15 -9.49 5.70
N PRO A 149 -15.70 -8.28 6.08
CA PRO A 149 -14.38 -7.84 5.74
C PRO A 149 -13.32 -8.64 6.49
N SER A 150 -12.09 -8.60 5.98
CA SER A 150 -10.91 -9.12 6.64
C SER A 150 -10.71 -8.41 8.00
N PRO A 151 -10.76 -9.15 9.12
CA PRO A 151 -10.49 -8.59 10.44
C PRO A 151 -9.08 -8.04 10.58
N GLY A 152 -8.09 -8.69 9.97
CA GLY A 152 -6.67 -8.36 10.09
C GLY A 152 -6.16 -7.32 9.09
N LEU A 153 -6.86 -7.08 7.98
CA LEU A 153 -6.35 -6.21 6.90
C LEU A 153 -6.03 -4.77 7.33
N PRO A 154 -6.90 -4.07 8.09
CA PRO A 154 -6.56 -2.73 8.58
C PRO A 154 -5.33 -2.73 9.51
N ALA A 155 -5.19 -3.76 10.36
CA ALA A 155 -4.05 -3.89 11.26
C ALA A 155 -2.76 -4.15 10.49
N PHE A 156 -2.81 -4.96 9.44
CA PHE A 156 -1.69 -5.20 8.54
C PHE A 156 -1.20 -3.92 7.87
N PHE A 157 -2.09 -3.09 7.30
CA PHE A 157 -1.67 -1.83 6.69
C PHE A 157 -0.96 -0.91 7.69
N ALA A 158 -1.51 -0.77 8.89
CA ALA A 158 -0.87 0.04 9.94
C ALA A 158 0.54 -0.45 10.30
N GLN A 159 0.81 -1.76 10.16
CA GLN A 159 2.11 -2.36 10.46
C GLN A 159 3.03 -2.49 9.23
N ALA A 160 2.51 -2.39 8.00
CA ALA A 160 3.24 -2.71 6.78
C ALA A 160 4.57 -1.94 6.63
N PRO A 161 4.63 -0.61 6.88
CA PRO A 161 5.91 0.10 6.88
C PRO A 161 6.92 -0.44 7.90
N ALA A 162 6.46 -0.74 9.12
CA ALA A 162 7.32 -1.23 10.19
C ALA A 162 7.80 -2.67 9.93
N LEU A 163 6.96 -3.51 9.32
CA LEU A 163 7.29 -4.87 8.92
C LEU A 163 8.34 -4.88 7.80
N LEU A 164 8.19 -4.03 6.77
CA LEU A 164 9.15 -3.92 5.67
C LEU A 164 10.49 -3.30 6.08
N ASN A 165 10.58 -2.65 7.24
CA ASN A 165 11.85 -2.27 7.84
C ASN A 165 12.63 -3.45 8.43
N GLN A 166 11.95 -4.59 8.66
CA GLN A 166 12.50 -5.73 9.39
C GLN A 166 12.58 -6.99 8.52
N LEU A 167 11.71 -7.10 7.54
CA LEU A 167 11.52 -8.28 6.71
C LEU A 167 11.79 -7.97 5.24
N THR A 168 12.36 -8.94 4.53
CA THR A 168 12.25 -8.98 3.07
C THR A 168 10.80 -9.24 2.67
N LEU A 169 10.45 -9.04 1.39
CA LEU A 169 9.12 -9.41 0.89
C LEU A 169 8.82 -10.91 1.03
N ALA A 170 9.83 -11.77 0.90
CA ALA A 170 9.69 -13.20 1.18
C ALA A 170 9.36 -13.46 2.65
N GLY A 171 10.04 -12.78 3.58
CA GLY A 171 9.74 -12.87 5.01
C GLY A 171 8.36 -12.32 5.36
N LEU A 172 7.95 -11.20 4.75
CA LEU A 172 6.61 -10.63 4.90
C LEU A 172 5.55 -11.63 4.41
N LYS A 173 5.74 -12.23 3.23
CA LYS A 173 4.84 -13.25 2.68
C LYS A 173 4.70 -14.43 3.65
N ASN A 174 5.80 -14.96 4.17
CA ASN A 174 5.77 -16.08 5.12
C ASN A 174 5.05 -15.71 6.43
N TRP A 175 5.28 -14.50 6.94
CA TRP A 175 4.62 -14.00 8.14
C TRP A 175 3.10 -13.83 7.92
N VAL A 176 2.69 -13.31 6.76
CA VAL A 176 1.27 -13.20 6.38
C VAL A 176 0.63 -14.58 6.22
N GLU A 177 1.28 -15.49 5.50
CA GLU A 177 0.80 -16.87 5.29
C GLU A 177 0.59 -17.61 6.60
N TYR A 178 1.52 -17.46 7.53
CA TYR A 178 1.39 -18.04 8.86
C TYR A 178 0.16 -17.48 9.59
N GLY A 179 -0.04 -16.16 9.55
CA GLY A 179 -1.18 -15.50 10.17
C GLY A 179 -2.52 -15.97 9.60
N ILE A 180 -2.62 -16.05 8.27
CA ILE A 180 -3.80 -16.56 7.57
C ILE A 180 -4.08 -18.00 8.02
N ARG A 181 -3.09 -18.90 7.89
CA ARG A 181 -3.29 -20.33 8.14
C ARG A 181 -3.75 -20.62 9.56
N ASN A 182 -3.19 -19.94 10.56
CA ASN A 182 -3.44 -20.25 11.96
C ASN A 182 -4.64 -19.49 12.55
N TYR A 183 -5.03 -18.35 11.97
CA TYR A 183 -6.06 -17.48 12.55
C TYR A 183 -7.23 -17.16 11.62
N ARG A 184 -7.37 -17.84 10.46
CA ARG A 184 -8.47 -17.63 9.51
C ARG A 184 -9.87 -17.65 10.14
N THR A 185 -10.13 -18.59 11.05
CA THR A 185 -11.44 -18.80 11.68
C THR A 185 -11.60 -18.07 13.02
N HIS A 186 -10.61 -17.26 13.43
CA HIS A 186 -10.59 -16.59 14.73
C HIS A 186 -10.35 -15.08 14.56
N PRO A 187 -11.39 -14.27 14.25
CA PRO A 187 -11.25 -12.85 13.92
C PRO A 187 -10.44 -12.02 14.93
N ALA A 188 -10.70 -12.20 16.23
CA ALA A 188 -9.98 -11.48 17.29
C ALA A 188 -8.48 -11.84 17.28
N ARG A 189 -8.15 -13.14 17.24
CA ARG A 189 -6.75 -13.59 17.19
C ARG A 189 -6.04 -13.19 15.89
N GLN A 190 -6.77 -13.14 14.78
CA GLN A 190 -6.26 -12.62 13.51
C GLN A 190 -5.85 -11.16 13.68
N LYS A 191 -6.71 -10.31 14.27
CA LYS A 191 -6.37 -8.92 14.57
C LYS A 191 -5.17 -8.80 15.50
N ASP A 192 -5.10 -9.61 16.56
CA ASP A 192 -3.97 -9.61 17.50
C ASP A 192 -2.65 -10.03 16.82
N TYR A 193 -2.71 -10.96 15.87
CA TYR A 193 -1.56 -11.37 15.08
C TYR A 193 -1.09 -10.25 14.15
N PHE A 194 -1.99 -9.70 13.33
CA PHE A 194 -1.63 -8.68 12.33
C PHE A 194 -1.34 -7.30 12.92
N SER A 195 -1.69 -7.07 14.20
CA SER A 195 -1.26 -5.91 14.98
C SER A 195 0.06 -6.13 15.75
N VAL A 196 0.71 -7.29 15.59
CA VAL A 196 1.97 -7.66 16.26
C VAL A 196 1.83 -7.73 17.80
N GLN A 197 0.61 -7.88 18.31
CA GLN A 197 0.35 -7.98 19.75
C GLN A 197 0.55 -9.39 20.28
N SER A 198 0.15 -10.40 19.50
CA SER A 198 0.30 -11.80 19.92
C SER A 198 1.78 -12.20 20.05
N ALA A 199 2.07 -13.06 21.03
CA ALA A 199 3.43 -13.59 21.23
C ALA A 199 3.91 -14.37 19.98
N ASP A 200 2.98 -15.08 19.35
CA ASP A 200 3.22 -15.86 18.14
C ASP A 200 3.56 -14.97 16.93
N SER A 201 2.85 -13.85 16.73
CA SER A 201 3.19 -12.88 15.68
C SER A 201 4.62 -12.34 15.81
N ARG A 202 5.03 -12.02 17.04
CA ARG A 202 6.39 -11.57 17.34
C ARG A 202 7.43 -12.68 17.13
N ALA A 203 7.10 -13.92 17.50
CA ALA A 203 7.99 -15.06 17.28
C ALA A 203 8.20 -15.35 15.79
N VAL A 204 7.13 -15.36 15.00
CA VAL A 204 7.21 -15.55 13.54
C VAL A 204 7.96 -14.38 12.90
N LEU A 205 7.68 -13.14 13.31
CA LEU A 205 8.41 -11.96 12.83
C LEU A 205 9.91 -12.10 13.08
N GLN A 206 10.31 -12.53 14.29
CA GLN A 206 11.72 -12.74 14.61
C GLN A 206 12.35 -13.85 13.78
N ARG A 207 11.61 -14.92 13.47
CA ARG A 207 12.08 -16.01 12.60
C ARG A 207 12.24 -15.55 11.15
N GLU A 208 11.30 -14.77 10.62
CA GLU A 208 11.36 -14.35 9.22
C GLU A 208 12.39 -13.24 8.96
N ARG A 209 12.92 -12.60 10.02
CA ARG A 209 14.07 -11.68 9.92
C ARG A 209 15.35 -12.39 9.44
N HIS A 210 15.46 -13.72 9.49
CA HIS A 210 16.68 -14.41 9.05
C HIS A 210 17.01 -14.15 7.57
N GLY A 211 16.03 -13.79 6.73
CA GLY A 211 16.31 -13.37 5.35
C GLY A 211 17.07 -12.04 5.18
N THR A 212 17.38 -11.31 6.26
CA THR A 212 18.08 -10.00 6.23
C THR A 212 19.40 -9.99 7.00
N LEU A 213 19.87 -11.10 7.57
CA LEU A 213 21.16 -11.13 8.28
C LEU A 213 22.31 -11.07 7.27
N PHE A 214 23.16 -10.05 7.41
CA PHE A 214 24.41 -9.90 6.65
C PHE A 214 25.22 -11.20 6.62
N MET A 215 25.25 -11.94 7.73
CA MET A 215 25.92 -13.25 7.85
C MET A 215 25.43 -14.30 6.84
N ASP A 216 24.15 -14.32 6.47
CA ASP A 216 23.62 -15.29 5.51
C ASP A 216 24.02 -14.96 4.07
N VAL A 217 24.19 -13.67 3.76
CA VAL A 217 24.71 -13.18 2.49
C VAL A 217 26.23 -13.36 2.43
N GLU A 218 26.94 -13.03 3.51
CA GLU A 218 28.38 -13.23 3.65
C GLU A 218 28.76 -14.70 3.50
N ARG A 219 28.03 -15.62 4.16
CA ARG A 219 28.27 -17.07 4.02
C ARG A 219 28.07 -17.56 2.59
N LYS A 220 27.07 -17.02 1.87
CA LYS A 220 26.84 -17.38 0.45
C LYS A 220 27.95 -16.82 -0.44
N LEU A 221 28.35 -15.56 -0.23
CA LEU A 221 29.45 -14.95 -0.97
C LEU A 221 30.78 -15.67 -0.71
N ASP A 222 31.07 -16.04 0.54
CA ASP A 222 32.25 -16.82 0.93
C ASP A 222 32.25 -18.21 0.26
N LEU A 223 31.11 -18.90 0.22
CA LEU A 223 30.97 -20.17 -0.50
C LEU A 223 31.19 -20.01 -2.01
N TYR A 224 30.68 -18.94 -2.63
CA TYR A 224 30.91 -18.67 -4.05
C TYR A 224 32.36 -18.30 -4.35
N LEU A 225 33.00 -17.48 -3.50
CA LEU A 225 34.40 -17.11 -3.60
C LEU A 225 35.30 -18.35 -3.51
N ARG A 226 35.08 -19.24 -2.54
CA ARG A 226 35.83 -20.50 -2.42
C ARG A 226 35.63 -21.42 -3.62
N GLY A 227 34.41 -21.54 -4.12
CA GLY A 227 34.10 -22.40 -5.26
C GLY A 227 34.63 -21.89 -6.61
N LEU A 228 34.82 -20.57 -6.76
CA LEU A 228 35.29 -19.95 -8.01
C LEU A 228 36.79 -19.67 -8.03
N TRP A 229 37.41 -19.46 -6.87
CA TRP A 229 38.81 -19.01 -6.79
C TRP A 229 39.81 -19.99 -6.18
N ASN A 230 39.39 -21.16 -5.67
CA ASN A 230 40.27 -22.23 -5.18
C ASN A 230 41.50 -21.75 -4.38
N ASP A 231 41.31 -21.55 -3.07
CA ASP A 231 42.31 -21.93 -2.06
C ASP A 231 41.69 -22.99 -1.15
#